data_AF-A0AA35UUS6-F1
#
_entry.id   AF-A0AA35UUS6-F1
#
_cell.length_a   1.000
_cell.length_b   1.000
_cell.length_c   1.000
_cell.angle_alpha   90.00
_cell.angle_beta   90.00
_cell.angle_gamma   90.00
#
_symmetry.space_group_name_H-M   'P 1'
#
loop_
_entity.id
_entity.type
_entity.pdbx_description
1 polymer ?
#
loop_
_entity_poly.entity_id
_entity_poly.type
_entity_poly.pdbx_seq_one_letter_code
_entity_poly.pdbx_strand_id
1 'polypeptide(L)'
;MANPLRCQRIGCNATFTEDDNPEDSCTYHESPLFHDGMKEWSCCKKKSHDFTLFLEIPGCKTGKHTTEKPVIAKKATPAAPKQAIKTPSPSTKESCPRCRQGFFCSDHGSQVKVMNTKPSESTTSEKVNLDLKESGKAPVKKIIDINQPQICKNKGCGQTFKEIDNHETACNYHPGPAVFHDRMRGWKCCDVHVKEFDEFMGIPPCAKGWHDAEAAS
;
A
#
# COMPACT_ATOMS: atom_id res chain seq x y z
N MET A 1 -40.77 -10.90 20.52
CA MET A 1 -39.95 -9.73 20.91
C MET A 1 -39.52 -9.05 19.63
N ALA A 2 -39.64 -7.72 19.52
CA ALA A 2 -39.15 -7.01 18.34
C ALA A 2 -37.62 -7.08 18.29
N ASN A 3 -37.06 -7.28 17.10
CA ASN A 3 -35.61 -7.37 16.91
C ASN A 3 -35.04 -5.95 16.71
N PRO A 4 -34.18 -5.42 17.59
CA PRO A 4 -33.64 -4.07 17.43
C PRO A 4 -32.67 -4.00 16.25
N LEU A 5 -32.99 -3.13 15.30
CA LEU A 5 -32.22 -2.89 14.08
C LEU A 5 -31.36 -1.63 14.25
N ARG A 6 -30.11 -1.65 13.77
CA ARG A 6 -29.26 -0.43 13.78
C ARG A 6 -29.51 0.40 12.52
N CYS A 7 -29.71 1.70 12.70
CA CYS A 7 -29.80 2.63 11.57
C CYS A 7 -28.50 2.67 10.77
N GLN A 8 -28.59 2.64 9.44
CA GLN A 8 -27.43 2.71 8.53
C GLN A 8 -27.26 4.09 7.86
N ARG A 9 -28.08 5.09 8.23
CA ARG A 9 -27.95 6.46 7.70
C ARG A 9 -26.80 7.21 8.36
N ILE A 10 -26.09 7.97 7.54
CA ILE A 10 -24.82 8.61 7.93
C ILE A 10 -25.10 9.69 8.99
N GLY A 11 -24.41 9.63 10.13
CA GLY A 11 -24.65 10.52 11.27
C GLY A 11 -25.75 10.04 12.24
N CYS A 12 -26.41 8.91 11.98
CA CYS A 12 -27.33 8.28 12.92
C CYS A 12 -26.74 6.96 13.46
N ASN A 13 -26.63 6.84 14.78
CA ASN A 13 -26.16 5.62 15.45
C ASN A 13 -27.24 4.91 16.28
N ALA A 14 -28.49 5.36 16.19
CA ALA A 14 -29.60 4.79 16.96
C ALA A 14 -29.97 3.37 16.50
N THR A 15 -30.48 2.59 17.45
CA THR A 15 -31.21 1.36 17.20
C THR A 15 -32.71 1.62 17.27
N PHE A 16 -33.47 1.04 16.35
CA PHE A 16 -34.92 1.21 16.19
C PHE A 16 -35.59 -0.15 16.00
N THR A 17 -36.92 -0.20 16.13
CA THR A 17 -37.74 -1.37 15.74
C THR A 17 -38.69 -0.96 14.62
N GLU A 18 -39.11 -1.90 13.77
CA GLU A 18 -40.01 -1.60 12.64
C GLU A 18 -41.32 -0.92 13.10
N ASP A 19 -41.85 -1.33 14.26
CA ASP A 19 -43.04 -0.78 14.90
C ASP A 19 -42.83 0.60 15.56
N ASP A 20 -41.58 1.01 15.83
CA ASP A 20 -41.22 2.28 16.50
C ASP A 20 -40.26 3.08 15.62
N ASN A 21 -40.79 3.56 14.49
CA ASN A 21 -40.02 4.25 13.47
C ASN A 21 -40.79 5.42 12.82
N PRO A 22 -41.11 6.49 13.58
CA PRO A 22 -41.82 7.65 13.06
C PRO A 22 -40.92 8.49 12.13
N GLU A 23 -41.55 9.30 11.27
CA GLU A 23 -40.89 10.05 10.19
C GLU A 23 -39.86 11.10 10.64
N ASP A 24 -39.78 11.44 11.93
CA ASP A 24 -38.81 12.43 12.46
C ASP A 24 -37.74 11.81 13.37
N SER A 25 -37.81 10.51 13.64
CA SER A 25 -36.95 9.79 14.62
C SER A 25 -35.45 9.83 14.29
N CYS A 26 -35.08 9.85 13.02
CA CYS A 26 -33.70 9.72 12.58
C CYS A 26 -33.16 11.06 12.03
N THR A 27 -32.24 11.68 12.75
CA THR A 27 -31.40 12.79 12.23
C THR A 27 -30.16 12.25 11.50
N TYR A 28 -29.92 12.66 10.25
CA TYR A 28 -28.82 12.14 9.41
C TYR A 28 -28.31 13.15 8.37
N HIS A 29 -27.23 12.80 7.68
CA HIS A 29 -26.69 13.48 6.49
C HIS A 29 -26.82 12.62 5.24
N GLU A 30 -26.91 13.25 4.07
CA GLU A 30 -27.09 12.55 2.78
C GLU A 30 -25.78 12.03 2.19
N SER A 31 -24.83 12.92 1.90
CA SER A 31 -23.59 12.56 1.20
C SER A 31 -22.41 13.43 1.66
N PRO A 32 -21.26 12.80 1.97
CA PRO A 32 -20.02 13.54 2.19
C PRO A 32 -19.41 13.98 0.85
N LEU A 33 -18.91 15.21 0.81
CA LEU A 33 -18.16 15.80 -0.29
C LEU A 33 -16.74 16.10 0.18
N PHE A 34 -15.76 15.85 -0.69
CA PHE A 34 -14.35 16.04 -0.39
C PHE A 34 -13.73 16.95 -1.46
N HIS A 35 -13.41 18.20 -1.08
CA HIS A 35 -12.78 19.18 -1.95
C HIS A 35 -11.70 19.93 -1.17
N ASP A 36 -10.57 20.27 -1.80
CA ASP A 36 -9.52 21.13 -1.25
C ASP A 36 -9.02 20.73 0.16
N GLY A 37 -9.01 19.43 0.47
CA GLY A 37 -8.64 18.87 1.77
C GLY A 37 -9.71 18.98 2.87
N MET A 38 -10.79 19.70 2.62
CA MET A 38 -11.96 19.82 3.49
C MET A 38 -12.94 18.68 3.26
N LYS A 39 -13.67 18.31 4.32
CA LYS A 39 -14.78 17.35 4.33
C LYS A 39 -16.04 18.16 4.55
N GLU A 40 -17.03 18.08 3.66
CA GLU A 40 -18.26 18.89 3.70
C GLU A 40 -19.51 18.03 3.50
N TRP A 41 -20.61 18.32 4.19
CA TRP A 41 -21.89 17.63 3.99
C TRP A 41 -22.75 18.29 2.91
N SER A 42 -23.15 17.54 1.89
CA SER A 42 -23.95 18.05 0.75
C SER A 42 -25.26 18.73 1.16
N CYS A 43 -25.89 18.26 2.24
CA CYS A 43 -27.19 18.73 2.71
C CYS A 43 -27.15 20.09 3.43
N CYS A 44 -26.05 20.41 4.13
CA CYS A 44 -25.99 21.54 5.05
C CYS A 44 -24.73 22.39 4.95
N LYS A 45 -23.77 22.02 4.08
CA LYS A 45 -22.49 22.72 3.85
C LYS A 45 -21.63 22.91 5.11
N LYS A 46 -21.95 22.21 6.20
CA LYS A 46 -21.07 22.12 7.37
C LYS A 46 -19.82 21.35 6.96
N LYS A 47 -18.66 21.91 7.27
CA LYS A 47 -17.37 21.37 6.84
C LYS A 47 -16.33 21.37 7.95
N SER A 48 -15.37 20.46 7.85
CA SER A 48 -14.24 20.32 8.78
C SER A 48 -12.97 19.95 8.02
N HIS A 49 -11.82 20.38 8.54
CA HIS A 49 -10.51 19.87 8.12
C HIS A 49 -10.15 18.55 8.80
N ASP A 50 -10.63 18.31 10.02
CA ASP A 50 -10.44 17.04 10.74
C ASP A 50 -11.56 16.03 10.40
N PHE A 51 -11.21 14.74 10.37
CA PHE A 51 -12.13 13.66 10.02
C PHE A 51 -13.04 13.22 11.17
N THR A 52 -12.54 13.25 12.42
CA THR A 52 -13.34 12.91 13.60
C THR A 52 -14.40 13.97 13.82
N LEU A 53 -14.00 15.25 13.87
CA LEU A 53 -14.90 16.39 13.96
C LEU A 53 -15.93 16.41 12.83
N PHE A 54 -15.59 15.93 11.63
CA PHE A 54 -16.53 15.83 10.49
C PHE A 54 -17.65 14.80 10.74
N LEU A 55 -17.33 13.65 11.33
CA LEU A 55 -18.29 12.60 11.68
C LEU A 55 -19.16 12.98 12.89
N GLU A 56 -18.63 13.82 13.80
CA GLU A 56 -19.36 14.36 14.95
C GLU A 56 -20.36 15.47 14.60
N ILE A 57 -20.33 16.00 13.36
CA ILE A 57 -21.30 17.01 12.93
C ILE A 57 -22.72 16.43 13.02
N PRO A 58 -23.65 17.01 13.82
CA PRO A 58 -24.99 16.46 13.98
C PRO A 58 -25.78 16.53 12.67
N GLY A 59 -26.60 15.51 12.45
CA GLY A 59 -27.43 15.31 11.26
C GLY A 59 -28.26 16.54 10.88
N CYS A 60 -28.41 16.76 9.58
CA CYS A 60 -29.06 17.92 8.98
C CYS A 60 -30.52 17.68 8.55
N LYS A 61 -30.89 16.43 8.28
CA LYS A 61 -32.21 16.02 7.79
C LYS A 61 -32.85 15.03 8.75
N THR A 62 -34.18 15.05 8.82
CA THR A 62 -34.97 14.06 9.55
C THR A 62 -35.65 13.07 8.59
N GLY A 63 -36.16 11.96 9.12
CA GLY A 63 -36.75 10.85 8.36
C GLY A 63 -36.98 9.61 9.24
N LYS A 64 -37.59 8.55 8.70
CA LYS A 64 -37.61 7.21 9.34
C LYS A 64 -36.24 6.54 9.32
N HIS A 65 -35.79 5.90 10.40
CA HIS A 65 -34.59 5.04 10.36
C HIS A 65 -34.71 3.95 9.28
N THR A 66 -33.57 3.54 8.70
CA THR A 66 -33.51 2.41 7.75
C THR A 66 -32.27 1.56 8.01
N THR A 67 -32.39 0.27 7.74
CA THR A 67 -31.30 -0.71 7.66
C THR A 67 -30.63 -0.77 6.30
N GLU A 68 -31.15 -0.07 5.28
CA GLU A 68 -30.50 0.00 3.99
C GLU A 68 -29.34 1.00 4.02
N LYS A 69 -28.17 0.57 3.54
CA LYS A 69 -27.01 1.43 3.43
C LYS A 69 -27.24 2.42 2.27
N PRO A 70 -27.25 3.75 2.51
CA PRO A 70 -27.51 4.71 1.45
C PRO A 70 -26.46 4.58 0.35
N VAL A 71 -26.92 4.28 -0.87
CA VAL A 71 -26.04 4.12 -2.03
C VAL A 71 -25.53 5.50 -2.42
N ILE A 72 -24.29 5.82 -2.03
CA ILE A 72 -23.64 7.06 -2.42
C ILE A 72 -23.41 7.00 -3.94
N ALA A 73 -24.34 7.56 -4.70
CA ALA A 73 -24.29 7.59 -6.15
C ALA A 73 -23.06 8.39 -6.58
N LYS A 74 -22.01 7.67 -6.99
CA LYS A 74 -20.85 8.26 -7.67
C LYS A 74 -21.38 8.93 -8.93
N LYS A 75 -21.54 10.26 -8.91
CA LYS A 75 -21.80 11.03 -10.13
C LYS A 75 -20.68 10.70 -11.11
N ALA A 76 -21.01 10.06 -12.22
CA ALA A 76 -20.06 9.78 -13.27
C ALA A 76 -19.44 11.11 -13.72
N THR A 77 -18.12 11.25 -13.58
CA THR A 77 -17.39 12.37 -14.16
C THR A 77 -17.63 12.37 -15.67
N PRO A 78 -18.20 13.45 -16.25
CA PRO A 78 -18.22 13.61 -17.69
C PRO A 78 -16.79 13.56 -18.20
N ALA A 79 -16.55 12.77 -19.25
CA ALA A 79 -15.21 12.64 -19.82
C ALA A 79 -14.72 14.00 -20.32
N ALA A 80 -13.67 14.54 -19.68
CA ALA A 80 -13.04 15.77 -20.14
C ALA A 80 -12.45 15.56 -21.55
N PRO A 81 -12.56 16.53 -22.47
CA PRO A 81 -11.99 16.39 -23.80
C PRO A 81 -10.47 16.20 -23.74
N LYS A 82 -9.96 15.22 -24.49
CA LYS A 82 -8.51 15.00 -24.65
C LYS A 82 -7.88 16.20 -25.37
N GLN A 83 -7.44 17.21 -24.62
CA GLN A 83 -6.57 18.24 -25.18
C GLN A 83 -5.17 17.65 -25.41
N ALA A 84 -4.69 17.74 -26.65
CA ALA A 84 -3.38 17.24 -27.03
C ALA A 84 -2.28 18.04 -26.31
N ILE A 85 -1.55 17.39 -25.41
CA ILE A 85 -0.35 17.95 -24.80
C ILE A 85 0.71 18.02 -25.90
N LYS A 86 1.01 19.25 -26.34
CA LYS A 86 2.13 19.50 -27.25
C LYS A 86 3.43 19.15 -26.53
N THR A 87 4.27 18.35 -27.18
CA THR A 87 5.65 18.08 -26.77
C THR A 87 6.44 19.38 -26.64
N PRO A 88 7.03 19.70 -25.47
CA PRO A 88 8.14 20.63 -25.40
C PRO A 88 9.43 19.92 -25.81
N SER A 89 10.20 20.55 -26.70
CA SER A 89 11.54 20.13 -27.13
C SER A 89 12.52 20.04 -25.94
N PRO A 90 13.62 19.25 -26.04
CA PRO A 90 14.59 19.12 -24.96
C PRO A 90 15.22 20.49 -24.62
N SER A 91 14.87 21.01 -23.44
CA SER A 91 15.48 22.22 -22.89
C SER A 91 16.75 21.85 -22.14
N THR A 92 17.83 22.63 -22.34
CA THR A 92 19.11 22.40 -21.67
C THR A 92 19.00 22.69 -20.16
N LYS A 93 19.92 22.10 -19.39
CA LYS A 93 19.98 22.16 -17.92
C LYS A 93 19.95 23.59 -17.32
N GLU A 94 20.37 24.59 -18.09
CA GLU A 94 20.36 26.01 -17.71
C GLU A 94 18.97 26.66 -17.73
N SER A 95 18.05 26.14 -18.57
CA SER A 95 16.68 26.67 -18.71
C SER A 95 15.71 26.08 -17.70
N CYS A 96 16.11 25.04 -16.95
CA CYS A 96 15.28 24.47 -15.89
C CYS A 96 15.35 25.33 -14.61
N PRO A 97 14.26 26.00 -14.20
CA PRO A 97 14.26 26.90 -13.03
C PRO A 97 14.56 26.16 -11.71
N ARG A 98 14.32 24.83 -11.67
CA ARG A 98 14.65 24.01 -10.49
C ARG A 98 16.16 23.72 -10.40
N CYS A 99 16.80 23.43 -11.54
CA CYS A 99 18.25 23.19 -11.61
C CYS A 99 19.06 24.47 -11.41
N ARG A 100 18.62 25.60 -11.99
CA ARG A 100 19.29 26.90 -11.82
C ARG A 100 19.33 27.37 -10.35
N GLN A 101 18.31 27.02 -9.57
CA GLN A 101 18.24 27.28 -8.13
C GLN A 101 19.03 26.25 -7.29
N GLY A 102 19.79 25.34 -7.91
CA GLY A 102 20.60 24.33 -7.22
C GLY A 102 19.81 23.16 -6.61
N PHE A 103 18.53 23.02 -6.94
CA PHE A 103 17.67 21.98 -6.38
C PHE A 103 17.63 20.74 -7.30
N PHE A 104 17.63 19.54 -6.71
CA PHE A 104 17.64 18.29 -7.46
C PHE A 104 16.38 18.13 -8.35
N CYS A 105 16.59 17.62 -9.57
CA CYS A 105 15.54 17.40 -10.56
C CYS A 105 15.77 16.06 -11.28
N SER A 106 14.74 15.22 -11.32
CA SER A 106 14.83 13.84 -11.82
C SER A 106 15.17 13.72 -13.30
N ASP A 107 14.95 14.77 -14.10
CA ASP A 107 15.21 14.78 -15.55
C ASP A 107 16.70 14.97 -15.91
N HIS A 108 17.50 15.54 -15.00
CA HIS A 108 18.90 15.91 -15.24
C HIS A 108 19.86 15.34 -14.17
N GLY A 109 19.38 14.37 -13.38
CA GLY A 109 20.01 13.85 -12.17
C GLY A 109 21.09 12.78 -12.37
N SER A 110 21.85 12.79 -13.47
CA SER A 110 22.83 11.73 -13.78
C SER A 110 24.22 12.26 -14.17
N GLN A 111 25.18 11.98 -13.27
CA GLN A 111 26.62 11.77 -13.51
C GLN A 111 27.47 12.91 -14.12
N VAL A 112 28.39 13.45 -13.32
CA VAL A 112 29.83 13.56 -13.71
C VAL A 112 30.71 13.29 -12.48
N LYS A 113 31.76 12.49 -12.67
CA LYS A 113 32.70 11.99 -11.66
C LYS A 113 34.04 12.71 -11.83
N VAL A 114 34.63 13.21 -10.73
CA VAL A 114 36.03 13.64 -10.69
C VAL A 114 36.68 13.15 -9.39
N MET A 115 37.84 12.50 -9.47
CA MET A 115 38.58 11.95 -8.32
C MET A 115 39.47 13.00 -7.63
N ASN A 116 39.83 12.79 -6.34
CA ASN A 116 41.21 13.00 -5.88
C ASN A 116 41.60 12.25 -4.56
N THR A 117 42.76 11.56 -4.56
CA THR A 117 43.46 10.85 -3.45
C THR A 117 44.98 10.74 -3.79
N LYS A 118 45.96 10.32 -2.97
CA LYS A 118 46.05 9.72 -1.61
C LYS A 118 47.22 10.34 -0.83
N PRO A 119 47.05 10.58 0.48
CA PRO A 119 48.07 10.21 1.49
C PRO A 119 47.44 9.69 2.81
N SER A 120 48.09 8.92 3.70
CA SER A 120 49.24 8.00 3.57
C SER A 120 49.20 7.03 4.79
N GLU A 121 49.59 5.75 4.65
CA GLU A 121 50.82 5.12 5.21
C GLU A 121 51.03 5.25 6.73
N SER A 122 51.37 4.22 7.51
CA SER A 122 51.86 2.83 7.25
C SER A 122 51.14 1.82 8.20
N THR A 123 51.23 0.48 8.16
CA THR A 123 52.41 -0.40 7.94
C THR A 123 51.99 -1.84 7.57
N THR A 124 52.87 -2.54 6.84
CA THR A 124 52.77 -3.89 6.26
C THR A 124 52.86 -5.06 7.25
N SER A 125 52.18 -6.19 6.97
CA SER A 125 52.70 -7.58 7.15
C SER A 125 51.80 -8.63 6.49
N GLU A 126 52.38 -9.79 6.12
CA GLU A 126 51.75 -10.80 5.26
C GLU A 126 51.97 -12.25 5.77
N LYS A 127 51.35 -13.33 5.24
CA LYS A 127 50.32 -13.47 4.18
C LYS A 127 48.94 -13.80 4.80
N VAL A 128 48.22 -14.91 4.64
CA VAL A 128 48.41 -16.22 3.97
C VAL A 128 47.13 -16.58 3.19
N ASN A 129 47.26 -17.32 2.09
CA ASN A 129 46.19 -17.80 1.24
C ASN A 129 45.47 -19.04 1.83
N LEU A 130 44.13 -19.09 1.79
CA LEU A 130 43.37 -20.12 1.03
C LEU A 130 41.84 -19.91 1.11
N ASP A 131 41.16 -20.46 0.10
CA ASP A 131 39.76 -20.27 -0.30
C ASP A 131 38.80 -21.29 0.36
N LEU A 132 37.56 -20.88 0.73
CA LEU A 132 36.29 -21.52 0.28
C LEU A 132 35.02 -20.81 0.82
N LYS A 133 33.90 -20.97 0.09
CA LYS A 133 32.54 -20.53 0.43
C LYS A 133 31.81 -21.47 1.42
N GLU A 134 30.81 -20.93 2.13
CA GLU A 134 29.41 -21.42 2.27
C GLU A 134 28.75 -20.67 3.47
N SER A 135 27.58 -20.03 3.36
CA SER A 135 26.21 -20.50 3.04
C SER A 135 25.42 -21.00 4.27
N GLY A 136 24.13 -20.65 4.29
CA GLY A 136 23.07 -21.44 4.92
C GLY A 136 23.13 -21.71 6.43
N LYS A 137 22.62 -20.78 7.26
CA LYS A 137 22.06 -21.17 8.56
C LYS A 137 20.74 -21.93 8.33
N ALA A 138 20.80 -23.25 8.24
CA ALA A 138 19.61 -24.09 8.25
C ALA A 138 18.88 -23.98 9.61
N PRO A 139 17.56 -23.72 9.64
CA PRO A 139 16.79 -23.82 10.86
C PRO A 139 16.62 -25.29 11.28
N VAL A 140 16.62 -25.53 12.59
CA VAL A 140 16.64 -26.87 13.18
C VAL A 140 15.29 -27.57 12.94
N LYS A 141 15.34 -28.77 12.35
CA LYS A 141 14.16 -29.57 11.99
C LYS A 141 13.38 -29.99 13.23
N LYS A 142 12.16 -29.46 13.39
CA LYS A 142 11.10 -30.14 14.15
C LYS A 142 10.64 -31.35 13.32
N ILE A 143 10.15 -32.40 13.98
CA ILE A 143 9.72 -33.64 13.32
C ILE A 143 8.40 -33.37 12.59
N ILE A 144 8.49 -33.05 11.30
CA ILE A 144 7.36 -32.87 10.38
C ILE A 144 7.19 -34.19 9.62
N ASP A 145 5.95 -34.67 9.50
CA ASP A 145 5.67 -35.83 8.65
C ASP A 145 5.99 -35.46 7.19
N ILE A 146 6.95 -36.18 6.60
CA ILE A 146 7.56 -35.86 5.30
C ILE A 146 6.54 -35.87 4.15
N ASN A 147 5.42 -36.58 4.32
CA ASN A 147 4.34 -36.70 3.33
C ASN A 147 3.18 -35.73 3.57
N GLN A 148 3.14 -35.06 4.73
CA GLN A 148 2.04 -34.17 5.08
C GLN A 148 2.08 -32.88 4.24
N PRO A 149 0.97 -32.52 3.56
CA PRO A 149 0.90 -31.27 2.83
C PRO A 149 0.90 -30.07 3.79
N GLN A 150 1.84 -29.14 3.58
CA GLN A 150 1.97 -27.87 4.30
C GLN A 150 1.76 -26.70 3.35
N ILE A 151 1.31 -25.54 3.85
CA ILE A 151 1.15 -24.33 3.03
C ILE A 151 2.39 -23.44 3.19
N CYS A 152 3.03 -23.10 2.08
CA CYS A 152 4.18 -22.22 2.06
C CYS A 152 3.78 -20.78 2.42
N LYS A 153 4.38 -20.24 3.49
CA LYS A 153 4.16 -18.87 3.99
C LYS A 153 5.13 -17.85 3.39
N ASN A 154 6.07 -18.28 2.55
CA ASN A 154 6.96 -17.37 1.83
C ASN A 154 6.16 -16.40 0.96
N LYS A 155 6.55 -15.12 1.02
CA LYS A 155 5.80 -13.99 0.45
C LYS A 155 5.79 -14.11 -1.08
N GLY A 156 4.60 -14.24 -1.67
CA GLY A 156 4.42 -14.48 -3.11
C GLY A 156 4.42 -15.94 -3.57
N CYS A 157 4.51 -16.91 -2.64
CA CYS A 157 4.36 -18.34 -2.96
C CYS A 157 2.94 -18.86 -2.65
N GLY A 158 2.59 -19.04 -1.37
CA GLY A 158 1.25 -19.52 -0.96
C GLY A 158 0.89 -20.96 -1.36
N GLN A 159 1.80 -21.70 -2.01
CA GLN A 159 1.52 -23.03 -2.55
C GLN A 159 1.55 -24.11 -1.46
N THR A 160 0.73 -25.15 -1.63
CA THR A 160 0.83 -26.37 -0.82
C THR A 160 2.00 -27.21 -1.31
N PHE A 161 2.90 -27.59 -0.41
CA PHE A 161 4.09 -28.40 -0.67
C PHE A 161 4.17 -29.59 0.30
N LYS A 162 5.03 -30.56 0.00
CA LYS A 162 5.44 -31.63 0.92
C LYS A 162 6.94 -31.55 1.12
N GLU A 163 7.43 -31.98 2.29
CA GLU A 163 8.86 -31.92 2.59
C GLU A 163 9.69 -32.86 1.69
N ILE A 164 9.09 -33.94 1.16
CA ILE A 164 9.74 -34.85 0.22
C ILE A 164 10.07 -34.22 -1.14
N ASP A 165 9.25 -33.27 -1.59
CA ASP A 165 9.43 -32.55 -2.88
C ASP A 165 10.15 -31.20 -2.69
N ASN A 166 10.37 -30.79 -1.43
CA ASN A 166 11.00 -29.53 -1.06
C ASN A 166 12.50 -29.55 -1.36
N HIS A 167 12.99 -28.53 -2.06
CA HIS A 167 14.39 -28.40 -2.45
C HIS A 167 14.74 -26.92 -2.66
N GLU A 168 16.03 -26.61 -2.82
CA GLU A 168 16.57 -25.23 -2.86
C GLU A 168 16.04 -24.33 -3.98
N THR A 169 15.30 -24.85 -4.96
CA THR A 169 14.64 -24.08 -6.01
C THR A 169 13.14 -24.28 -6.13
N ALA A 170 12.52 -24.99 -5.18
CA ALA A 170 11.10 -25.35 -5.23
C ALA A 170 10.18 -24.11 -5.10
N CYS A 171 10.50 -23.26 -4.12
CA CYS A 171 9.73 -22.06 -3.81
C CYS A 171 10.26 -20.85 -4.59
N ASN A 172 9.39 -20.16 -5.31
CA ASN A 172 9.67 -18.83 -5.86
C ASN A 172 9.00 -17.80 -4.95
N TYR A 173 9.74 -16.83 -4.41
CA TYR A 173 9.23 -15.88 -3.41
C TYR A 173 10.00 -14.55 -3.35
N HIS A 174 9.51 -13.64 -2.51
CA HIS A 174 10.16 -12.38 -2.15
C HIS A 174 10.77 -12.49 -0.73
N PRO A 175 12.11 -12.54 -0.58
CA PRO A 175 12.77 -12.64 0.73
C PRO A 175 12.80 -11.31 1.51
N GLY A 176 12.58 -10.18 0.84
CA GLY A 176 12.57 -8.85 1.47
C GLY A 176 11.21 -8.51 2.09
N PRO A 177 11.16 -7.60 3.07
CA PRO A 177 9.90 -7.00 3.51
C PRO A 177 9.24 -6.16 2.40
N ALA A 178 7.91 -6.03 2.48
CA ALA A 178 7.16 -5.10 1.63
C ALA A 178 7.51 -3.65 1.98
N VAL A 179 7.53 -2.78 0.96
CA VAL A 179 7.89 -1.36 1.04
C VAL A 179 6.69 -0.54 0.61
N PHE A 180 6.35 0.46 1.42
CA PHE A 180 5.29 1.43 1.13
C PHE A 180 5.90 2.82 1.26
N HIS A 181 6.19 3.49 0.14
CA HIS A 181 6.79 4.82 0.13
C HIS A 181 6.27 5.66 -1.04
N ASP A 182 6.01 6.94 -0.82
CA ASP A 182 5.47 7.89 -1.82
C ASP A 182 4.26 7.36 -2.63
N ARG A 183 3.33 6.68 -1.95
CA ARG A 183 2.17 5.96 -2.52
C ARG A 183 2.51 4.79 -3.46
N MET A 184 3.78 4.45 -3.63
CA MET A 184 4.21 3.24 -4.31
C MET A 184 4.30 2.07 -3.32
N ARG A 185 4.05 0.86 -3.83
CA ARG A 185 4.16 -0.42 -3.12
C ARG A 185 5.21 -1.27 -3.82
N GLY A 186 6.02 -2.03 -3.09
CA GLY A 186 7.07 -2.87 -3.67
C GLY A 186 7.69 -3.80 -2.65
N TRP A 187 8.81 -4.45 -3.00
CA TRP A 187 9.51 -5.39 -2.13
C TRP A 187 10.96 -4.94 -1.94
N LYS A 188 11.57 -5.07 -0.74
CA LYS A 188 12.99 -4.68 -0.56
C LYS A 188 13.98 -5.53 -1.35
N CYS A 189 13.59 -6.74 -1.75
CA CYS A 189 14.44 -7.69 -2.48
C CYS A 189 14.50 -7.44 -4.00
N CYS A 190 13.61 -6.63 -4.56
CA CYS A 190 13.64 -6.25 -5.97
C CYS A 190 13.08 -4.82 -6.13
N ASP A 191 13.74 -3.97 -6.93
CA ASP A 191 13.32 -2.56 -7.11
C ASP A 191 12.10 -2.41 -8.05
N VAL A 192 11.06 -3.23 -7.80
CA VAL A 192 9.79 -3.22 -8.51
C VAL A 192 8.79 -2.48 -7.63
N HIS A 193 8.40 -1.30 -8.10
CA HIS A 193 7.53 -0.38 -7.38
C HIS A 193 6.30 -0.04 -8.22
N VAL A 194 5.12 -0.36 -7.69
CA VAL A 194 3.82 -0.26 -8.36
C VAL A 194 2.92 0.77 -7.66
N LYS A 195 1.96 1.34 -8.39
CA LYS A 195 1.04 2.34 -7.81
C LYS A 195 -0.22 1.70 -7.25
N GLU A 196 -0.71 0.63 -7.86
CA GLU A 196 -1.95 -0.05 -7.46
C GLU A 196 -1.66 -1.17 -6.45
N PHE A 197 -2.67 -1.55 -5.66
CA PHE A 197 -2.51 -2.61 -4.65
C PHE A 197 -2.68 -4.01 -5.25
N ASP A 198 -3.55 -4.14 -6.26
CA ASP A 198 -3.75 -5.37 -7.01
C ASP A 198 -2.47 -5.75 -7.78
N GLU A 199 -1.88 -4.77 -8.47
CA GLU A 199 -0.59 -4.87 -9.15
C GLU A 199 0.56 -5.27 -8.18
N PHE A 200 0.47 -4.88 -6.89
CA PHE A 200 1.45 -5.27 -5.86
C PHE A 200 1.36 -6.75 -5.50
N MET A 201 0.14 -7.29 -5.39
CA MET A 201 -0.07 -8.73 -5.19
C MET A 201 0.36 -9.55 -6.41
N GLY A 202 0.32 -8.96 -7.60
CA GLY A 202 0.80 -9.54 -8.85
C GLY A 202 2.31 -9.45 -9.11
N ILE A 203 3.12 -8.82 -8.25
CA ILE A 203 4.57 -8.67 -8.51
C ILE A 203 5.24 -10.06 -8.52
N PRO A 204 5.85 -10.49 -9.65
CA PRO A 204 6.42 -11.82 -9.76
C PRO A 204 7.56 -12.02 -8.75
N PRO A 205 7.67 -13.21 -8.12
CA PRO A 205 8.71 -13.52 -7.15
C PRO A 205 10.13 -13.34 -7.74
N CYS A 206 11.05 -12.79 -6.94
CA CYS A 206 12.40 -12.45 -7.40
C CYS A 206 13.51 -13.42 -6.92
N ALA A 207 13.23 -14.31 -5.98
CA ALA A 207 14.19 -15.29 -5.47
C ALA A 207 13.63 -16.72 -5.53
N LYS A 208 14.55 -17.68 -5.50
CA LYS A 208 14.27 -19.12 -5.36
C LYS A 208 14.81 -19.62 -4.02
N GLY A 209 14.19 -20.65 -3.47
CA GLY A 209 14.59 -21.26 -2.21
C GLY A 209 13.73 -22.46 -1.84
N TRP A 210 13.91 -22.91 -0.60
CA TRP A 210 13.05 -23.89 0.05
C TRP A 210 11.67 -23.29 0.33
N HIS A 211 10.61 -24.10 0.25
CA HIS A 211 9.33 -23.75 0.85
C HIS A 211 9.47 -23.74 2.37
N ASP A 212 8.75 -22.82 3.02
CA ASP A 212 8.75 -22.66 4.47
C ASP A 212 7.31 -22.52 4.98
N ALA A 213 6.92 -23.37 5.93
CA ALA A 213 5.59 -23.41 6.54
C ALA A 213 5.47 -22.60 7.84
N GLU A 214 6.57 -22.06 8.36
CA GLU A 214 6.66 -21.28 9.61
C GLU A 214 7.10 -19.82 9.37
N ALA A 215 7.34 -19.42 8.11
CA ALA A 215 7.89 -18.12 7.70
C ALA A 215 7.17 -16.90 8.34
N ALA A 216 7.80 -16.38 9.39
CA ALA A 216 7.39 -15.20 10.13
C ALA A 216 8.61 -14.32 10.43
N SER A 217 8.92 -13.41 9.51
CA SER A 217 9.82 -12.24 9.66
C SER A 217 9.54 -11.26 8.52
#